data_AF-A0A518VCU0-F1
#
_entry.id   AF-A0A518VCU0-F1
#
_cell.length_a   1.000
_cell.length_b   1.000
_cell.length_c   1.000
_cell.angle_alpha   90.00
_cell.angle_beta   90.00
_cell.angle_gamma   90.00
#
_symmetry.space_group_name_H-M   'P 1'
#
loop_
_entity.id
_entity.type
_entity.pdbx_description
1 polymer ?
#
loop_
_entity_poly.entity_id
_entity_poly.type
_entity_poly.pdbx_seq_one_letter_code
_entity_poly.pdbx_strand_id
1 'polypeptide(L)'
;MISIDMNIPEEALVFLEISPMLEVAGSLHMLTQRFVHFLHHPEYVEMIQMMKHEHLFNELLYFTPLFVDQIPLLFTPILTCGIQELEEQFEFVTTLPLRTFMHSFEQNMRIYKERRPSHTPPIEQDYNDDPELLFHRFILFLTSYIRLIFHSTWNNQYPVLTIMQQQLLTHFHSSREHISHFLLSMFPSARNGDRIGTILLFENRIKGVELTLNSLHLYISWYLRHPVYTYRPEAFGQPPLLLMAFPSLMLRQSY
;
A
#
# COMPACT_ATOMS: atom_id res chain seq x y z
N MET A 1 8.51 19.16 6.51
CA MET A 1 7.73 19.37 5.28
C MET A 1 8.72 19.56 4.15
N ILE A 2 8.74 18.58 3.27
CA ILE A 2 9.75 18.40 2.22
C ILE A 2 9.00 18.66 0.92
N SER A 3 9.43 19.62 0.11
CA SER A 3 9.00 19.70 -1.28
C SER A 3 9.87 18.74 -2.06
N ILE A 4 9.27 17.73 -2.67
CA ILE A 4 9.96 16.92 -3.67
C ILE A 4 9.81 17.70 -4.97
N ASP A 5 10.89 18.35 -5.41
CA ASP A 5 10.95 18.85 -6.77
C ASP A 5 11.10 17.61 -7.67
N MET A 6 10.04 17.25 -8.41
CA MET A 6 10.00 16.01 -9.18
C MET A 6 10.76 16.15 -10.51
N ASN A 7 11.99 16.65 -10.45
CA ASN A 7 12.94 16.55 -11.55
C ASN A 7 13.63 15.19 -11.46
N ILE A 8 13.05 14.19 -12.14
CA ILE A 8 13.65 12.86 -12.24
C ILE A 8 14.92 12.97 -13.11
N PRO A 9 16.13 12.70 -12.56
CA PRO A 9 17.37 12.78 -13.34
C PRO A 9 17.32 11.89 -14.59
N GLU A 10 17.96 12.30 -15.69
CA GLU A 10 18.02 11.50 -16.93
C GLU A 10 18.62 10.11 -16.73
N GLU A 11 19.45 9.94 -15.70
CA GLU A 11 20.11 8.69 -15.33
C GLU A 11 19.20 7.76 -14.49
N ALA A 12 18.08 8.28 -13.96
CA ALA A 12 17.26 7.53 -13.01
C ALA A 12 16.48 6.39 -13.70
N LEU A 13 16.53 5.20 -13.11
CA LEU A 13 15.78 4.03 -13.58
C LEU A 13 14.33 4.09 -13.10
N VAL A 14 13.37 3.88 -14.00
CA VAL A 14 11.94 3.84 -13.67
C VAL A 14 11.45 2.41 -13.76
N PHE A 15 10.97 1.88 -12.65
CA PHE A 15 10.36 0.56 -12.53
C PHE A 15 8.86 0.72 -12.36
N LEU A 16 8.09 -0.07 -13.09
CA LEU A 16 6.65 -0.16 -12.94
C LEU A 16 6.33 -1.61 -12.57
N GLU A 17 5.72 -1.81 -11.42
CA GLU A 17 5.54 -3.10 -10.77
C GLU A 17 4.11 -3.28 -10.25
N ILE A 18 3.78 -4.53 -9.95
CA ILE A 18 2.56 -4.93 -9.27
C ILE A 18 3.00 -5.72 -8.04
N SER A 19 2.45 -5.39 -6.86
CA SER A 19 2.77 -6.08 -5.61
C SER A 19 1.51 -6.77 -5.07
N PRO A 20 1.42 -8.11 -5.13
CA PRO A 20 0.28 -8.84 -4.56
C PRO A 20 0.07 -8.55 -3.08
N MET A 21 1.14 -8.42 -2.29
CA MET A 21 1.02 -8.10 -0.87
C MET A 21 0.48 -6.68 -0.62
N LEU A 22 0.83 -5.72 -1.48
CA LEU A 22 0.22 -4.40 -1.45
C LEU A 22 -1.27 -4.47 -1.79
N GLU A 23 -1.66 -5.32 -2.75
CA GLU A 23 -3.06 -5.52 -3.15
C GLU A 23 -3.89 -6.26 -2.08
N VAL A 24 -3.28 -7.19 -1.34
CA VAL A 24 -3.87 -7.79 -0.13
C VAL A 24 -4.22 -6.70 0.88
N ALA A 25 -3.30 -5.79 1.16
CA ALA A 25 -3.56 -4.69 2.08
C ALA A 25 -4.54 -3.66 1.52
N GLY A 26 -4.46 -3.37 0.22
CA GLY A 26 -5.35 -2.46 -0.49
C GLY A 26 -6.80 -2.94 -0.45
N SER A 27 -7.02 -4.24 -0.68
CA SER A 27 -8.35 -4.85 -0.59
C SER A 27 -8.89 -4.83 0.84
N LEU A 28 -8.10 -5.16 1.85
CA LEU A 28 -8.51 -5.02 3.26
C LEU A 28 -8.81 -3.56 3.63
N HIS A 29 -7.98 -2.62 3.19
CA HIS A 29 -8.24 -1.18 3.34
C HIS A 29 -9.57 -0.79 2.69
N MET A 30 -9.84 -1.21 1.46
CA MET A 30 -11.13 -0.98 0.79
C MET A 30 -12.31 -1.55 1.59
N LEU A 31 -12.20 -2.78 2.11
CA LEU A 31 -13.26 -3.45 2.86
C LEU A 31 -13.59 -2.74 4.18
N THR A 32 -12.65 -2.00 4.74
CA THR A 32 -12.86 -1.20 5.97
C THR A 32 -13.38 0.20 5.72
N GLN A 33 -13.48 0.65 4.46
CA GLN A 33 -13.97 1.98 4.14
C GLN A 33 -15.47 2.12 4.33
N ARG A 34 -15.89 3.24 4.94
CA ARG A 34 -17.32 3.58 5.09
C ARG A 34 -18.02 3.81 3.74
N PHE A 35 -17.30 4.37 2.78
CA PHE A 35 -17.82 4.67 1.45
C PHE A 35 -16.94 4.02 0.41
N VAL A 36 -17.47 3.05 -0.33
CA VAL A 36 -16.76 2.34 -1.40
C VAL A 36 -16.90 3.11 -2.72
N HIS A 37 -15.81 3.27 -3.49
CA HIS A 37 -15.90 3.88 -4.80
C HIS A 37 -16.76 3.01 -5.71
N PHE A 38 -17.65 3.61 -6.52
CA PHE A 38 -18.66 2.85 -7.26
C PHE A 38 -18.06 1.75 -8.15
N LEU A 39 -16.86 1.97 -8.70
CA LEU A 39 -16.13 1.01 -9.52
C LEU A 39 -15.65 -0.23 -8.76
N HIS A 40 -15.53 -0.17 -7.43
CA HIS A 40 -15.13 -1.32 -6.60
C HIS A 40 -16.32 -1.87 -5.80
N HIS A 41 -17.53 -1.31 -5.99
CA HIS A 41 -18.70 -1.72 -5.22
C HIS A 41 -19.11 -3.17 -5.48
N PRO A 42 -19.13 -3.68 -6.73
CA PRO A 42 -19.42 -5.09 -7.00
C PRO A 42 -18.48 -6.03 -6.23
N GLU A 43 -17.17 -5.80 -6.33
CA GLU A 43 -16.13 -6.60 -5.68
C GLU A 43 -16.22 -6.50 -4.16
N TYR A 44 -16.48 -5.31 -3.61
CA TYR A 44 -16.70 -5.13 -2.19
C TYR A 44 -17.85 -5.99 -1.68
N VAL A 45 -19.00 -5.98 -2.38
CA VAL A 45 -20.16 -6.79 -1.97
C VAL A 45 -19.84 -8.27 -1.99
N GLU A 46 -19.17 -8.75 -3.04
CA GLU A 46 -18.75 -10.14 -3.19
C GLU A 46 -17.79 -10.56 -2.07
N MET A 47 -16.71 -9.81 -1.85
CA MET A 47 -15.72 -10.10 -0.81
C MET A 47 -16.33 -10.09 0.60
N ILE A 48 -17.26 -9.17 0.90
CA ILE A 48 -17.97 -9.14 2.18
C ILE A 48 -18.87 -10.37 2.34
N GLN A 49 -19.53 -10.83 1.27
CA GLN A 49 -20.33 -12.06 1.31
C GLN A 49 -19.46 -13.29 1.56
N MET A 50 -18.32 -13.40 0.87
CA MET A 50 -17.38 -14.50 1.08
C MET A 50 -16.79 -14.45 2.50
N MET A 51 -16.40 -13.29 3.01
CA MET A 51 -15.91 -13.11 4.39
C MET A 51 -16.95 -13.57 5.43
N LYS A 52 -18.24 -13.34 5.18
CA LYS A 52 -19.31 -13.82 6.05
C LYS A 52 -19.50 -15.33 5.96
N HIS A 53 -19.43 -15.89 4.75
CA HIS A 53 -19.52 -17.33 4.51
C HIS A 53 -18.38 -18.10 5.19
N GLU A 54 -17.15 -17.58 5.09
CA GLU A 54 -15.93 -18.17 5.65
C GLU A 54 -15.71 -17.80 7.13
N HIS A 55 -16.68 -17.16 7.78
CA HIS A 55 -16.60 -16.71 9.18
C HIS A 55 -15.44 -15.73 9.50
N LEU A 56 -14.84 -15.09 8.50
CA LEU A 56 -13.75 -14.12 8.65
C LEU A 56 -14.23 -12.68 8.89
N PHE A 57 -15.52 -12.40 8.71
CA PHE A 57 -16.04 -11.03 8.83
C PHE A 57 -15.80 -10.40 10.21
N ASN A 58 -15.93 -11.18 11.29
CA ASN A 58 -15.66 -10.66 12.64
C ASN A 58 -14.16 -10.38 12.86
N GLU A 59 -13.28 -11.17 12.26
CA GLU A 59 -11.83 -10.93 12.29
C GLU A 59 -11.49 -9.65 11.51
N LEU A 60 -12.12 -9.43 10.36
CA LEU A 60 -11.99 -8.16 9.62
C LEU A 60 -12.40 -6.96 10.49
N LEU A 61 -13.53 -7.05 11.21
CA LEU A 61 -13.98 -5.98 12.11
C LEU A 61 -12.99 -5.76 13.25
N TYR A 62 -12.44 -6.83 13.81
CA TYR A 62 -11.43 -6.77 14.87
C TYR A 62 -10.13 -6.10 14.39
N PHE A 63 -9.63 -6.45 13.20
CA PHE A 63 -8.42 -5.86 12.60
C PHE A 63 -8.64 -4.54 11.85
N THR A 64 -9.88 -4.07 11.74
CA THR A 64 -10.24 -2.81 11.06
C THR A 64 -9.37 -1.61 11.46
N PRO A 65 -9.02 -1.40 12.75
CA PRO A 65 -8.16 -0.28 13.15
C PRO A 65 -6.82 -0.21 12.42
N LEU A 66 -6.29 -1.36 11.96
CA LEU A 66 -5.02 -1.41 11.24
C LEU A 66 -5.14 -0.96 9.78
N PHE A 67 -6.31 -1.10 9.17
CA PHE A 67 -6.46 -0.89 7.73
C PHE A 67 -7.32 0.33 7.38
N VAL A 68 -8.15 0.85 8.29
CA VAL A 68 -9.15 1.88 7.94
C VAL A 68 -8.54 3.20 7.46
N ASP A 69 -7.42 3.63 8.04
CA ASP A 69 -6.85 4.94 7.76
C ASP A 69 -5.65 4.90 6.80
N GLN A 70 -4.97 3.76 6.70
CA GLN A 70 -3.78 3.59 5.85
C GLN A 70 -3.45 2.11 5.61
N ILE A 71 -2.52 1.88 4.66
CA ILE A 71 -1.87 0.58 4.44
C ILE A 71 -0.81 0.35 5.53
N PRO A 72 -0.82 -0.79 6.25
CA PRO A 72 0.24 -1.12 7.19
C PRO A 72 1.61 -1.24 6.52
N LEU A 73 2.63 -0.73 7.20
CA LEU A 73 4.02 -0.73 6.73
C LEU A 73 4.50 -2.12 6.28
N LEU A 74 4.02 -3.18 6.95
CA LEU A 74 4.37 -4.57 6.65
C LEU A 74 4.01 -5.02 5.22
N PHE A 75 3.12 -4.30 4.54
CA PHE A 75 2.73 -4.58 3.15
C PHE A 75 3.39 -3.63 2.13
N THR A 76 4.26 -2.74 2.59
CA THR A 76 4.96 -1.84 1.67
C THR A 76 5.92 -2.60 0.77
N PRO A 77 6.10 -2.19 -0.49
CA PRO A 77 6.99 -2.87 -1.41
C PRO A 77 8.47 -2.89 -0.98
N ILE A 78 8.89 -2.07 0.00
CA ILE A 78 10.22 -2.19 0.62
C ILE A 78 10.39 -3.55 1.31
N LEU A 79 9.32 -4.05 1.96
CA LEU A 79 9.36 -5.31 2.70
C LEU A 79 8.86 -6.49 1.87
N THR A 80 8.07 -6.24 0.84
CA THR A 80 7.41 -7.27 0.04
C THR A 80 7.97 -7.38 -1.38
N CYS A 81 9.11 -6.73 -1.65
CA CYS A 81 9.79 -6.76 -2.94
C CYS A 81 10.01 -8.21 -3.40
N GLY A 82 9.64 -8.49 -4.65
CA GLY A 82 9.85 -9.80 -5.27
C GLY A 82 8.83 -10.88 -4.91
N ILE A 83 7.92 -10.65 -3.96
CA ILE A 83 6.85 -11.60 -3.63
C ILE A 83 5.78 -11.51 -4.72
N GLN A 84 5.55 -12.60 -5.44
CA GLN A 84 4.57 -12.69 -6.52
C GLN A 84 3.62 -13.86 -6.32
N GLU A 85 4.17 -15.06 -6.16
CA GLU A 85 3.40 -16.30 -6.14
C GLU A 85 2.70 -16.52 -4.80
N LEU A 86 1.62 -17.31 -4.81
CA LEU A 86 0.82 -17.58 -3.62
C LEU A 86 1.65 -18.21 -2.50
N GLU A 87 2.53 -19.15 -2.84
CA GLU A 87 3.44 -19.81 -1.90
C GLU A 87 4.39 -18.80 -1.23
N GLU A 88 4.93 -17.84 -1.98
CA GLU A 88 5.81 -16.79 -1.48
C GLU A 88 5.06 -15.84 -0.53
N GLN A 89 3.79 -15.54 -0.84
CA GLN A 89 2.93 -14.74 0.03
C GLN A 89 2.70 -15.45 1.37
N PHE A 90 2.44 -16.77 1.36
CA PHE A 90 2.30 -17.55 2.60
C PHE A 90 3.61 -17.65 3.37
N GLU A 91 4.73 -17.89 2.69
CA GLU A 91 6.05 -17.93 3.32
C GLU A 91 6.35 -16.59 4.00
N PHE A 92 6.13 -15.47 3.31
CA PHE A 92 6.31 -14.15 3.88
C PHE A 92 5.48 -13.93 5.15
N VAL A 93 4.19 -14.26 5.11
CA VAL A 93 3.30 -14.07 6.26
C VAL A 93 3.71 -14.97 7.42
N THR A 94 4.02 -16.25 7.17
CA THR A 94 4.38 -17.21 8.24
C THR A 94 5.78 -17.00 8.81
N THR A 95 6.68 -16.37 8.07
CA THR A 95 8.05 -16.04 8.53
C THR A 95 8.19 -14.59 9.00
N LEU A 96 7.10 -13.81 9.02
CA LEU A 96 7.10 -12.40 9.42
C LEU A 96 7.68 -12.23 10.83
N PRO A 97 8.76 -11.45 11.02
CA PRO A 97 9.31 -11.24 12.36
C PRO A 97 8.32 -10.47 13.25
N LEU A 98 8.11 -10.96 14.48
CA LEU A 98 7.24 -10.32 15.47
C LEU A 98 7.55 -8.83 15.65
N ARG A 99 8.85 -8.46 15.71
CA ARG A 99 9.27 -7.05 15.83
C ARG A 99 8.80 -6.17 14.68
N THR A 100 8.82 -6.70 13.45
CA THR A 100 8.35 -5.98 12.25
C THR A 100 6.84 -5.78 12.31
N PHE A 101 6.09 -6.81 12.73
CA PHE A 101 4.67 -6.70 12.97
C PHE A 101 4.34 -5.64 14.04
N MET A 102 4.98 -5.72 15.21
CA MET A 102 4.74 -4.77 16.30
C MET A 102 5.02 -3.33 15.90
N HIS A 103 6.12 -3.09 15.18
CA HIS A 103 6.45 -1.75 14.69
C HIS A 103 5.40 -1.21 13.73
N SER A 104 4.94 -2.04 12.78
CA SER A 104 3.86 -1.65 11.87
C SER A 104 2.54 -1.43 12.62
N PHE A 105 2.25 -2.25 13.63
CA PHE A 105 1.05 -2.15 14.43
C PHE A 105 0.99 -0.82 15.18
N GLU A 106 2.05 -0.46 15.90
CA GLU A 106 2.16 0.80 16.66
C GLU A 106 1.94 2.02 15.77
N GLN A 107 2.53 2.03 14.57
CA GLN A 107 2.38 3.12 13.62
C GLN A 107 0.93 3.30 13.16
N ASN A 108 0.27 2.20 12.79
CA ASN A 108 -1.12 2.23 12.36
C ASN A 108 -2.06 2.61 13.52
N MET A 109 -1.81 2.09 14.72
CA MET A 109 -2.59 2.41 15.91
C MET A 109 -2.44 3.87 16.33
N ARG A 110 -1.24 4.46 16.21
CA ARG A 110 -1.04 5.89 16.47
C ARG A 110 -1.96 6.73 15.60
N ILE A 111 -2.01 6.46 14.29
CA ILE A 111 -2.84 7.22 13.34
C ILE A 111 -4.32 6.99 13.57
N TYR A 112 -4.72 5.75 13.89
CA TYR A 112 -6.09 5.44 14.27
C TYR A 112 -6.56 6.26 15.47
N LYS A 113 -5.73 6.33 16.53
CA LYS A 113 -6.01 7.07 17.77
C LYS A 113 -6.01 8.58 17.57
N GLU A 114 -5.12 9.12 16.75
CA GLU A 114 -5.12 10.55 16.41
C GLU A 114 -6.45 11.00 15.80
N ARG A 115 -7.06 10.14 14.98
CA ARG A 115 -8.37 10.41 14.36
C ARG A 115 -9.56 10.06 15.26
N ARG A 116 -9.36 9.22 16.28
CA ARG A 116 -10.39 8.68 17.19
C ARG A 116 -9.91 8.67 18.65
N PRO A 117 -9.62 9.85 19.25
CA PRO A 117 -8.92 9.94 20.54
C PRO A 117 -9.70 9.37 21.74
N SER A 118 -11.02 9.26 21.63
CA SER A 118 -11.90 8.74 22.70
C SER A 118 -12.25 7.25 22.54
N HIS A 119 -11.68 6.56 21.55
CA HIS A 119 -12.00 5.15 21.29
C HIS A 119 -10.74 4.29 21.36
N THR A 120 -10.73 3.36 22.31
CA THR A 120 -9.71 2.30 22.43
C THR A 120 -10.28 1.02 21.82
N PRO A 121 -9.78 0.57 20.66
CA PRO A 121 -10.27 -0.66 20.06
C PRO A 121 -9.76 -1.89 20.83
N PRO A 122 -10.50 -3.02 20.83
CA PRO A 122 -10.10 -4.24 21.54
C PRO A 122 -8.69 -4.73 21.18
N ILE A 123 -8.31 -4.59 19.92
CA ILE A 123 -6.98 -4.97 19.42
C ILE A 123 -5.83 -4.24 20.12
N GLU A 124 -6.06 -3.02 20.62
CA GLU A 124 -5.05 -2.28 21.41
C GLU A 124 -4.88 -2.89 22.80
N GLN A 125 -5.95 -3.39 23.41
CA GLN A 125 -5.87 -4.07 24.70
C GLN A 125 -5.10 -5.38 24.57
N ASP A 126 -5.46 -6.20 23.57
CA ASP A 126 -4.77 -7.47 23.31
C ASP A 126 -3.28 -7.25 22.98
N TYR A 127 -2.94 -6.17 22.28
CA TYR A 127 -1.54 -5.80 22.04
C TYR A 127 -0.76 -5.49 23.33
N ASN A 128 -1.39 -4.80 24.29
CA ASN A 128 -0.77 -4.46 25.56
C ASN A 128 -0.67 -5.65 26.52
N ASP A 129 -1.64 -6.57 26.44
CA ASP A 129 -1.73 -7.74 27.31
C ASP A 129 -0.85 -8.91 26.81
N ASP A 130 -0.95 -9.26 25.52
CA ASP A 130 -0.19 -10.35 24.90
C ASP A 130 0.05 -10.09 23.38
N PRO A 131 1.15 -9.39 23.03
CA PRO A 131 1.45 -9.07 21.63
C PRO A 131 1.77 -10.32 20.78
N GLU A 132 2.22 -11.42 21.39
CA GLU A 132 2.49 -12.67 20.67
C GLU A 132 1.19 -13.35 20.27
N LEU A 133 0.21 -13.42 21.18
CA LEU A 133 -1.11 -13.96 20.86
C LEU A 133 -1.79 -13.16 19.74
N LEU A 134 -1.76 -11.82 19.84
CA LEU A 134 -2.28 -10.94 18.80
C LEU A 134 -1.58 -11.19 17.45
N PHE A 135 -0.25 -11.34 17.45
CA PHE A 135 0.52 -11.65 16.25
C PHE A 135 0.05 -12.96 15.61
N HIS A 136 -0.06 -14.05 16.38
CA HIS A 136 -0.53 -15.34 15.83
C HIS A 136 -1.96 -15.25 15.28
N ARG A 137 -2.84 -14.51 15.95
CA ARG A 137 -4.20 -14.25 15.45
C ARG A 137 -4.17 -13.49 14.12
N PHE A 138 -3.31 -12.47 14.01
CA PHE A 138 -3.13 -11.73 12.76
C PHE A 138 -2.61 -12.61 11.63
N ILE A 139 -1.62 -13.48 11.90
CA ILE A 139 -1.11 -14.44 10.92
C ILE A 139 -2.22 -15.39 10.44
N LEU A 140 -3.02 -15.94 11.36
CA LEU A 140 -4.15 -16.81 11.01
C LEU A 140 -5.18 -16.06 10.16
N PHE A 141 -5.60 -14.86 10.58
CA PHE A 141 -6.52 -14.04 9.80
C PHE A 141 -5.99 -13.76 8.39
N LEU A 142 -4.75 -13.32 8.28
CA LEU A 142 -4.16 -12.91 7.01
C LEU A 142 -3.96 -14.10 6.07
N THR A 143 -3.46 -15.23 6.57
CA THR A 143 -3.31 -16.45 5.76
C THR A 143 -4.66 -16.99 5.30
N SER A 144 -5.68 -17.01 6.18
CA SER A 144 -7.05 -17.39 5.80
C SER A 144 -7.64 -16.44 4.77
N TYR A 145 -7.48 -15.12 4.94
CA TYR A 145 -7.96 -14.12 4.00
C TYR A 145 -7.32 -14.27 2.62
N ILE A 146 -5.98 -14.42 2.56
CA ILE A 146 -5.24 -14.59 1.31
C ILE A 146 -5.76 -15.82 0.56
N ARG A 147 -5.88 -16.95 1.27
CA ARG A 147 -6.27 -18.24 0.69
C ARG A 147 -7.71 -18.27 0.20
N LEU A 148 -8.64 -17.85 1.05
CA LEU A 148 -10.06 -18.10 0.86
C LEU A 148 -10.75 -16.97 0.09
N ILE A 149 -10.26 -15.74 0.22
CA ILE A 149 -10.92 -14.55 -0.32
C ILE A 149 -10.07 -13.91 -1.41
N PHE A 150 -8.89 -13.40 -1.07
CA PHE A 150 -8.10 -12.54 -1.95
C PHE A 150 -7.73 -13.23 -3.27
N HIS A 151 -7.19 -14.46 -3.21
CA HIS A 151 -6.67 -15.14 -4.40
C HIS A 151 -7.74 -15.34 -5.48
N SER A 152 -9.01 -15.57 -5.09
CA SER A 152 -10.11 -15.69 -6.04
C SER A 152 -10.36 -14.40 -6.83
N THR A 153 -10.32 -13.26 -6.13
CA THR A 153 -10.47 -11.93 -6.74
C THR A 153 -9.23 -11.51 -7.54
N TRP A 154 -8.05 -11.90 -7.05
CA TRP A 154 -6.76 -11.58 -7.65
C TRP A 154 -6.62 -12.17 -9.04
N ASN A 155 -7.05 -13.42 -9.24
CA ASN A 155 -7.01 -14.09 -10.54
C ASN A 155 -7.77 -13.35 -11.66
N ASN A 156 -8.79 -12.57 -11.30
CA ASN A 156 -9.55 -11.76 -12.25
C ASN A 156 -8.90 -10.39 -12.50
N GLN A 157 -8.28 -9.80 -11.47
CA GLN A 157 -7.74 -8.44 -11.51
C GLN A 157 -6.31 -8.39 -12.06
N TYR A 158 -5.50 -9.38 -11.72
CA TYR A 158 -4.09 -9.42 -12.08
C TYR A 158 -3.86 -9.33 -13.61
N PRO A 159 -4.58 -10.06 -14.48
CA PRO A 159 -4.41 -9.91 -15.92
C PRO A 159 -4.70 -8.48 -16.41
N VAL A 160 -5.69 -7.80 -15.82
CA VAL A 160 -6.03 -6.42 -16.19
C VAL A 160 -4.92 -5.46 -15.76
N LEU A 161 -4.41 -5.61 -14.54
CA LEU A 161 -3.28 -4.81 -14.05
C LEU A 161 -2.03 -5.02 -14.91
N THR A 162 -1.74 -6.26 -15.32
CA THR A 162 -0.59 -6.57 -16.19
C THR A 162 -0.72 -5.92 -17.57
N ILE A 163 -1.91 -5.92 -18.17
CA ILE A 163 -2.15 -5.20 -19.43
C ILE A 163 -1.92 -3.70 -19.24
N MET A 164 -2.45 -3.11 -18.16
CA MET A 164 -2.28 -1.70 -17.84
C MET A 164 -0.80 -1.34 -17.60
N GLN A 165 -0.06 -2.22 -16.91
CA GLN A 165 1.38 -2.10 -16.70
C GLN A 165 2.14 -2.07 -18.04
N GLN A 166 1.85 -3.00 -18.95
CA GLN A 166 2.48 -3.03 -20.26
C GLN A 166 2.18 -1.79 -21.11
N GLN A 167 0.92 -1.33 -21.08
CA GLN A 167 0.52 -0.09 -21.76
C GLN A 167 1.30 1.11 -21.21
N LEU A 168 1.39 1.25 -19.89
CA LEU A 168 2.13 2.33 -19.25
C LEU A 168 3.63 2.25 -19.53
N LEU A 169 4.24 1.07 -19.45
CA LEU A 169 5.65 0.87 -19.81
C LEU A 169 5.90 1.33 -21.25
N THR A 170 5.02 0.99 -22.19
CA THR A 170 5.12 1.44 -23.58
C THR A 170 5.08 2.96 -23.68
N HIS A 171 4.18 3.62 -22.94
CA HIS A 171 4.09 5.09 -22.91
C HIS A 171 5.33 5.75 -22.27
N PHE A 172 5.86 5.18 -21.19
CA PHE A 172 7.05 5.67 -20.51
C PHE A 172 8.32 5.49 -21.34
N HIS A 173 8.43 4.40 -22.11
CA HIS A 173 9.52 4.20 -23.06
C HIS A 173 9.43 5.14 -24.28
N SER A 174 8.25 5.70 -24.57
CA SER A 174 8.03 6.56 -25.73
C SER A 174 8.53 8.01 -25.54
N SER A 175 8.50 8.56 -24.32
CA SER A 175 9.20 9.82 -23.96
C SER A 175 9.17 10.04 -22.44
N ARG A 176 10.27 10.54 -21.86
CA ARG A 176 10.37 10.90 -20.43
C ARG A 176 9.45 12.06 -20.03
N GLU A 177 9.10 12.94 -20.97
CA GLU A 177 8.14 14.03 -20.72
C GLU A 177 6.77 13.46 -20.36
N HIS A 178 6.42 12.28 -20.91
CA HIS A 178 5.21 11.57 -20.52
C HIS A 178 5.27 11.05 -19.08
N ILE A 179 6.43 10.65 -18.56
CA ILE A 179 6.57 10.23 -17.16
C ILE A 179 6.34 11.43 -16.24
N SER A 180 7.02 12.54 -16.50
CA SER A 180 6.84 13.76 -15.70
C SER A 180 5.41 14.29 -15.82
N HIS A 181 4.82 14.29 -17.01
CA HIS A 181 3.42 14.70 -17.21
C HIS A 181 2.44 13.75 -16.54
N PHE A 182 2.67 12.44 -16.63
CA PHE A 182 1.88 11.42 -15.96
C PHE A 182 1.91 11.63 -14.45
N LEU A 183 3.10 11.74 -13.85
CA LEU A 183 3.23 12.05 -12.44
C LEU A 183 2.50 13.35 -12.12
N LEU A 184 2.79 14.46 -12.78
CA LEU A 184 2.10 15.74 -12.55
C LEU A 184 0.57 15.67 -12.70
N SER A 185 0.05 14.79 -13.57
CA SER A 185 -1.41 14.57 -13.73
C SER A 185 -2.01 13.82 -12.55
N MET A 186 -1.24 12.93 -11.92
CA MET A 186 -1.59 12.24 -10.68
C MET A 186 -1.50 13.19 -9.45
N PHE A 187 -0.88 14.37 -9.62
CA PHE A 187 -0.65 15.38 -8.58
C PHE A 187 -1.09 16.80 -8.97
N PRO A 188 -2.39 17.10 -9.11
CA PRO A 188 -2.84 18.45 -9.44
C PRO A 188 -2.38 19.51 -8.43
N SER A 189 -2.25 19.14 -7.15
CA SER A 189 -1.77 20.00 -6.06
C SER A 189 -0.27 20.32 -6.13
N ALA A 190 0.55 19.50 -6.83
CA ALA A 190 1.95 19.82 -7.09
C ALA A 190 2.11 21.04 -8.02
N ARG A 191 1.11 21.33 -8.87
CA ARG A 191 1.15 22.44 -9.84
C ARG A 191 1.13 23.83 -9.20
N ASN A 192 0.69 23.95 -7.94
CA ASN A 192 0.50 25.24 -7.27
C ASN A 192 1.41 25.46 -6.04
N GLY A 193 2.48 24.66 -5.87
CA GLY A 193 3.35 24.78 -4.68
C GLY A 193 2.67 24.32 -3.38
N ASP A 194 1.50 23.68 -3.48
CA ASP A 194 0.80 23.11 -2.33
C ASP A 194 1.43 21.76 -1.97
N ARG A 195 2.06 21.81 -0.79
CA ARG A 195 2.78 20.75 -0.11
C ARG A 195 1.95 19.46 -0.07
N ILE A 196 2.37 18.44 -0.82
CA ILE A 196 1.75 17.12 -0.82
C ILE A 196 1.92 16.47 0.57
N GLY A 197 0.82 16.28 1.30
CA GLY A 197 0.72 15.33 2.41
C GLY A 197 0.35 13.94 1.86
N THR A 198 0.72 12.81 2.46
CA THR A 198 1.35 12.51 3.74
C THR A 198 2.46 11.54 3.42
N ILE A 199 3.70 11.92 3.73
CA ILE A 199 4.82 11.00 3.67
C ILE A 199 4.74 10.20 4.98
N LEU A 200 4.62 8.87 4.91
CA LEU A 200 5.12 8.04 6.01
C LEU A 200 6.65 8.13 5.94
N LEU A 201 7.17 9.29 6.35
CA LEU A 201 8.57 9.40 6.71
C LEU A 201 8.68 8.52 7.93
N PHE A 202 9.38 7.40 7.80
CA PHE A 202 10.09 6.88 8.95
C PHE A 202 10.73 8.09 9.63
N GLU A 203 10.39 8.28 10.89
CA GLU A 203 10.85 9.39 11.69
C GLU A 203 12.36 9.52 11.53
N ASN A 204 12.80 10.50 10.75
CA ASN A 204 13.87 11.41 11.11
C ASN A 204 13.99 12.54 10.10
N ARG A 205 13.82 13.74 10.64
CA ARG A 205 14.33 15.05 10.23
C ARG A 205 15.28 15.04 9.02
N ILE A 206 14.75 15.26 7.84
CA ILE A 206 15.56 15.78 6.73
C ILE A 206 14.87 17.01 6.17
N LYS A 207 15.23 18.18 6.71
CA LYS A 207 14.93 19.48 6.10
C LYS A 207 16.15 19.87 5.26
N GLY A 208 15.95 20.16 3.97
CA GLY A 208 16.99 20.76 3.13
C GLY A 208 18.01 19.78 2.53
N VAL A 209 17.63 18.53 2.24
CA VAL A 209 18.46 17.64 1.41
C VAL A 209 17.84 17.55 0.03
N GLU A 210 18.60 17.94 -0.98
CA GLU A 210 18.34 17.58 -2.37
C GLU A 210 18.53 16.06 -2.50
N LEU A 211 17.45 15.37 -2.81
CA LEU A 211 17.47 13.92 -2.99
C LEU A 211 17.77 13.63 -4.46
N THR A 212 18.99 13.16 -4.75
CA THR A 212 19.32 12.60 -6.06
C THR A 212 18.64 11.24 -6.19
N LEU A 213 17.54 11.20 -6.93
CA LEU A 213 16.72 10.01 -7.08
C LEU A 213 17.36 9.07 -8.12
N ASN A 214 17.94 7.95 -7.66
CA ASN A 214 18.62 6.98 -8.54
C ASN A 214 17.64 6.01 -9.20
N SER A 215 16.54 5.67 -8.52
CA SER A 215 15.45 4.88 -9.09
C SER A 215 14.08 5.31 -8.56
N LEU A 216 13.08 5.20 -9.43
CA LEU A 216 11.67 5.43 -9.14
C LEU A 216 10.92 4.11 -9.32
N HIS A 217 10.26 3.62 -8.28
CA HIS A 217 9.43 2.41 -8.37
C HIS A 217 7.96 2.79 -8.21
N LEU A 218 7.19 2.50 -9.25
CA LEU A 218 5.78 2.79 -9.37
C LEU A 218 4.99 1.48 -9.24
N TYR A 219 4.07 1.40 -8.29
CA TYR A 219 3.21 0.24 -8.07
C TYR A 219 1.80 0.55 -8.52
N ILE A 220 1.26 -0.25 -9.44
CA ILE A 220 -0.14 -0.12 -9.85
C ILE A 220 -0.99 -0.88 -8.85
N SER A 221 -2.04 -0.23 -8.35
CA SER A 221 -2.97 -0.84 -7.42
C SER A 221 -4.39 -0.80 -7.93
N TRP A 222 -5.10 -1.93 -7.86
CA TRP A 222 -6.53 -1.96 -8.15
C TRP A 222 -7.33 -1.25 -7.05
N TYR A 223 -6.98 -1.50 -5.79
CA TYR A 223 -7.82 -1.14 -4.66
C TYR A 223 -7.58 0.26 -4.08
N LEU A 224 -6.37 0.81 -4.24
CA LEU A 224 -6.05 2.14 -3.72
C LEU A 224 -6.86 3.22 -4.44
N ARG A 225 -7.23 4.26 -3.69
CA ARG A 225 -7.93 5.45 -4.23
C ARG A 225 -7.07 6.69 -4.35
N HIS A 226 -6.01 6.73 -3.57
CA HIS A 226 -5.04 7.81 -3.55
C HIS A 226 -3.67 7.18 -3.63
N PRO A 227 -2.71 7.84 -4.31
CA PRO A 227 -1.39 7.29 -4.36
C PRO A 227 -0.69 7.36 -2.99
N VAL A 228 0.08 6.33 -2.67
CA VAL A 228 0.79 6.11 -1.39
C VAL A 228 2.28 6.19 -1.64
N TYR A 229 3.02 6.88 -0.76
CA TYR A 229 4.45 7.08 -0.89
C TYR A 229 5.21 6.41 0.24
N THR A 230 6.32 5.78 -0.09
CA THR A 230 7.34 5.45 0.90
C THR A 230 8.69 5.89 0.37
N TYR A 231 9.42 6.64 1.20
CA TYR A 231 10.78 7.03 0.89
C TYR A 231 11.73 6.30 1.81
N ARG A 232 12.71 5.61 1.23
CA ARG A 232 13.84 5.07 1.96
C ARG A 232 15.04 5.98 1.75
N PRO A 233 15.53 6.67 2.79
CA PRO A 233 16.77 7.43 2.69
C PRO A 233 17.94 6.51 2.39
N GLU A 234 18.98 7.08 1.78
CA GLU A 234 20.27 6.41 1.61
C GLU A 234 20.73 5.85 2.96
N ALA A 235 20.89 4.53 3.02
CA ALA A 235 21.25 3.83 4.23
C ALA A 235 22.19 2.67 3.87
N PHE A 236 23.39 2.68 4.46
CA PHE A 236 24.35 1.58 4.40
C PHE A 236 24.63 1.06 2.97
N GLY A 237 24.97 1.96 2.04
CA GLY A 237 25.38 1.61 0.68
C GLY A 237 24.23 1.22 -0.27
N GLN A 238 22.97 1.41 0.14
CA GLN A 238 21.81 1.25 -0.74
C GLN A 238 21.29 2.61 -1.21
N PRO A 239 21.02 2.79 -2.51
CA PRO A 239 20.59 4.06 -3.08
C PRO A 239 19.22 4.48 -2.51
N PRO A 240 18.94 5.78 -2.48
CA PRO A 240 17.63 6.30 -2.07
C PRO A 240 16.53 5.77 -2.99
N LEU A 241 15.41 5.34 -2.38
CA LEU A 241 14.30 4.68 -3.07
C LEU A 241 12.99 5.41 -2.79
N LEU A 242 12.34 5.90 -3.84
CA LEU A 242 10.96 6.39 -3.76
C LEU A 242 10.02 5.33 -4.33
N LEU A 243 9.13 4.84 -3.47
CA LEU A 243 8.03 3.98 -3.83
C LEU A 243 6.75 4.79 -3.94
N MET A 244 6.03 4.62 -5.04
CA MET A 244 4.73 5.23 -5.25
C MET A 244 3.74 4.16 -5.69
N ALA A 245 2.78 3.81 -4.83
CA ALA A 245 1.63 3.04 -5.26
C ALA A 245 0.53 3.97 -5.76
N PHE A 246 -0.19 3.63 -6.82
CA PHE A 246 -1.21 4.52 -7.37
C PHE A 246 -2.46 3.78 -7.90
N PRO A 247 -3.64 4.42 -7.85
CA PRO A 247 -4.91 3.83 -8.29
C PRO A 247 -4.92 3.52 -9.79
N SER A 248 -5.31 2.29 -10.16
CA SER A 248 -5.62 1.90 -11.52
C SER A 248 -6.77 2.74 -12.10
N LEU A 249 -7.67 3.22 -11.24
CA LEU A 249 -8.79 4.08 -11.61
C LEU A 249 -8.36 5.42 -12.22
N MET A 250 -7.20 5.96 -11.84
CA MET A 250 -6.68 7.20 -12.42
C MET A 250 -6.18 7.00 -13.86
N LEU A 251 -5.82 5.77 -14.23
CA LEU A 251 -5.45 5.43 -15.60
C LEU A 251 -6.66 5.32 -16.52
N ARG A 252 -7.78 4.81 -16.02
CA ARG A 252 -9.02 4.67 -16.81
C ARG A 252 -9.68 6.00 -17.20
N GLN A 253 -9.27 7.10 -16.60
CA GLN A 253 -9.76 8.45 -16.91
C GLN A 253 -8.80 9.25 -17.81
N SER A 254 -7.59 8.74 -18.03
CA SER A 254 -6.51 9.43 -18.75
C SER A 254 -6.31 8.92 -20.18
N TYR A 255 -7.09 7.92 -20.60
CA TYR A 255 -7.08 7.31 -21.93
C TYR A 255 -8.51 7.10 -22.44
#